data_AF-A0A4W3H092-F1
#
_entry.id   AF-A0A4W3H092-F1
#
_cell.length_a   1.000
_cell.length_b   1.000
_cell.length_c   1.000
_cell.angle_alpha   90.00
_cell.angle_beta   90.00
_cell.angle_gamma   90.00
#
_symmetry.space_group_name_H-M   'P 1'
#
loop_
_entity.id
_entity.type
_entity.pdbx_description
1 polymer ?
#
loop_
_entity_poly.entity_id
_entity_poly.type
_entity_poly.pdbx_seq_one_letter_code
_entity_poly.pdbx_strand_id
1 'polypeptide(L)'
;MLSLTLSHSHSHSLYISVSHSQCLSLSQCQSLSVALSQSLCVSVSASLSLSVSLSVALSLALSLSQSLSLSLSLCLGLRLSLCLSVSIPVCLSFSLALSVTLSQTLSVPLSVSLSVSLYITHVSRQVSKLGFALGNKVENRVVMMILLVIIAFLIAWTPYALCGIIVVIYPRIKINPLAATVPIYMAKSSGVYNPLIYFIMNKQVMYTV
;
A
#
# COMPACT_ATOMS: atom_id res chain seq x y z
N MET A 1 -117.97 45.14 3.75
CA MET A 1 -117.37 44.50 4.93
C MET A 1 -116.48 43.30 4.58
N LEU A 2 -116.89 42.39 3.67
CA LEU A 2 -116.04 41.26 3.23
C LEU A 2 -114.80 41.64 2.40
N SER A 3 -114.84 42.69 1.58
CA SER A 3 -113.70 43.08 0.71
C SER A 3 -112.55 43.79 1.44
N LEU A 4 -112.84 44.50 2.52
CA LEU A 4 -111.86 45.21 3.35
C LEU A 4 -111.10 44.26 4.28
N THR A 5 -111.75 43.22 4.81
CA THR A 5 -111.09 42.19 5.61
C THR A 5 -110.23 41.26 4.75
N LEU A 6 -110.63 41.03 3.49
CA LEU A 6 -109.89 40.18 2.55
C LEU A 6 -108.64 40.89 1.98
N SER A 7 -108.70 42.21 1.77
CA SER A 7 -107.51 42.99 1.38
C SER A 7 -106.50 43.15 2.52
N HIS A 8 -106.98 43.31 3.76
CA HIS A 8 -106.11 43.41 4.94
C HIS A 8 -105.45 42.08 5.32
N SER A 9 -106.15 40.95 5.18
CA SER A 9 -105.55 39.64 5.37
C SER A 9 -104.53 39.31 4.28
N HIS A 10 -104.75 39.75 3.05
CA HIS A 10 -103.83 39.51 1.94
C HIS A 10 -102.53 40.31 2.08
N SER A 11 -102.59 41.60 2.45
CA SER A 11 -101.38 42.41 2.68
C SER A 11 -100.56 41.91 3.86
N HIS A 12 -101.21 41.46 4.95
CA HIS A 12 -100.52 40.89 6.10
C HIS A 12 -99.86 39.54 5.77
N SER A 13 -100.50 38.72 4.93
CA SER A 13 -99.91 37.46 4.45
C SER A 13 -98.70 37.68 3.54
N LEU A 14 -98.73 38.72 2.69
CA LEU A 14 -97.62 39.10 1.81
C LEU A 14 -96.44 39.68 2.59
N TYR A 15 -96.70 40.50 3.62
CA TYR A 15 -95.63 41.01 4.48
C TYR A 15 -94.92 39.89 5.25
N ILE A 16 -95.68 38.91 5.76
CA ILE A 16 -95.11 37.74 6.45
C ILE A 16 -94.31 36.86 5.49
N SER A 17 -94.80 36.63 4.26
CA SER A 17 -94.06 35.80 3.29
C SER A 17 -92.77 36.46 2.80
N VAL A 18 -92.78 37.78 2.59
CA VAL A 18 -91.58 38.55 2.17
C VAL A 18 -90.56 38.61 3.30
N SER A 19 -90.97 38.91 4.54
CA SER A 19 -90.04 38.91 5.68
C SER A 19 -89.46 37.51 5.96
N HIS A 20 -90.27 36.46 5.86
CA HIS A 20 -89.80 35.08 6.02
C HIS A 20 -88.79 34.68 4.93
N SER A 21 -89.02 35.05 3.67
CA SER A 21 -88.08 34.77 2.57
C SER A 21 -86.77 35.57 2.67
N GLN A 22 -86.83 36.81 3.17
CA GLN A 22 -85.63 37.61 3.45
C GLN A 22 -84.81 37.02 4.61
N CYS A 23 -85.44 36.55 5.69
CA CYS A 23 -84.74 35.89 6.79
C CYS A 23 -84.10 34.56 6.36
N LEU A 24 -84.79 33.77 5.53
CA LEU A 24 -84.25 32.52 4.96
C LEU A 24 -83.05 32.78 4.03
N SER A 25 -83.14 33.77 3.15
CA SER A 25 -82.02 34.11 2.27
C SER A 25 -80.80 34.62 3.04
N LEU A 26 -81.00 35.48 4.06
CA LEU A 26 -79.90 35.99 4.88
C LEU A 26 -79.20 34.87 5.67
N SER A 27 -79.97 33.97 6.29
CA SER A 27 -79.41 32.82 7.04
C SER A 27 -78.71 31.81 6.13
N GLN A 28 -79.21 31.59 4.90
CA GLN A 28 -78.53 30.78 3.90
C GLN A 28 -77.23 31.43 3.43
N CYS A 29 -77.21 32.73 3.14
CA CYS A 29 -75.98 33.43 2.77
C CYS A 29 -74.94 33.39 3.88
N GLN A 30 -75.35 33.59 5.14
CA GLN A 30 -74.44 33.57 6.28
C GLN A 30 -73.87 32.17 6.53
N SER A 31 -74.71 31.12 6.51
CA SER A 31 -74.24 29.73 6.66
C SER A 31 -73.30 29.31 5.52
N LEU A 32 -73.60 29.70 4.27
CA LEU A 32 -72.72 29.43 3.13
C LEU A 32 -71.37 30.16 3.27
N SER A 33 -71.38 31.43 3.70
CA SER A 33 -70.15 32.21 3.90
C SER A 33 -69.25 31.63 4.99
N VAL A 34 -69.84 31.17 6.10
CA VAL A 34 -69.10 30.52 7.19
C VAL A 34 -68.53 29.18 6.71
N ALA A 35 -69.33 28.34 6.04
CA ALA A 35 -68.88 27.06 5.52
C ALA A 35 -67.74 27.20 4.49
N LEU A 36 -67.83 28.19 3.59
CA LEU A 36 -66.75 28.51 2.64
C LEU A 36 -65.50 29.01 3.35
N SER A 37 -65.63 29.94 4.31
CA SER A 37 -64.46 30.45 5.04
C SER A 37 -63.75 29.36 5.84
N GLN A 38 -64.50 28.43 6.44
CA GLN A 38 -63.97 27.34 7.24
C GLN A 38 -63.31 26.25 6.38
N SER A 39 -63.94 25.87 5.26
CA SER A 39 -63.35 24.91 4.32
C SER A 39 -62.07 25.47 3.67
N LEU A 40 -62.06 26.77 3.35
CA LEU A 40 -60.90 27.43 2.78
C LEU A 40 -59.78 27.58 3.81
N CYS A 41 -60.08 27.95 5.06
CA CYS A 41 -59.03 28.05 6.09
C CYS A 41 -58.41 26.69 6.43
N VAL A 42 -59.21 25.62 6.52
CA VAL A 42 -58.72 24.25 6.78
C VAL A 42 -57.88 23.74 5.60
N SER A 43 -58.34 23.94 4.35
CA SER A 43 -57.60 23.48 3.17
C SER A 43 -56.27 24.23 2.98
N VAL A 44 -56.26 25.55 3.20
CA VAL A 44 -55.03 26.36 3.13
C VAL A 44 -54.07 26.00 4.26
N SER A 45 -54.53 25.87 5.50
CA SER A 45 -53.66 25.49 6.62
C SER A 45 -53.10 24.07 6.49
N ALA A 46 -53.91 23.11 6.02
CA ALA A 46 -53.46 21.75 5.73
C ALA A 46 -52.44 21.70 4.58
N SER A 47 -52.68 22.43 3.48
CA SER A 47 -51.75 22.46 2.34
C SER A 47 -50.45 23.16 2.68
N LEU A 48 -50.46 24.26 3.43
CA LEU A 48 -49.25 24.92 3.92
C LEU A 48 -48.47 24.03 4.89
N SER A 49 -49.13 23.43 5.88
CA SER A 49 -48.45 22.58 6.86
C SER A 49 -47.81 21.36 6.20
N LEU A 50 -48.49 20.72 5.25
CA LEU A 50 -47.94 19.59 4.50
C LEU A 50 -46.79 20.00 3.57
N SER A 51 -46.92 21.10 2.84
CA SER A 51 -45.86 21.57 1.94
C SER A 51 -44.60 22.02 2.68
N VAL A 52 -44.75 22.73 3.80
CA VAL A 52 -43.63 23.14 4.65
C VAL A 52 -42.97 21.92 5.31
N SER A 53 -43.75 21.01 5.90
CA SER A 53 -43.17 19.82 6.53
C SER A 53 -42.42 18.94 5.52
N LEU A 54 -42.97 18.73 4.33
CA LEU A 54 -42.33 17.94 3.29
C LEU A 54 -41.08 18.62 2.73
N SER A 55 -41.11 19.93 2.46
CA SER A 55 -39.96 20.67 1.95
C SER A 55 -38.81 20.72 2.95
N VAL A 56 -39.11 20.91 4.24
CA VAL A 56 -38.11 20.87 5.31
C VAL A 56 -37.55 19.45 5.46
N ALA A 57 -38.40 18.43 5.53
CA ALA A 57 -37.93 17.04 5.66
C ALA A 57 -37.02 16.62 4.50
N LEU A 58 -37.40 16.95 3.26
CA LEU A 58 -36.64 16.60 2.07
C LEU A 58 -35.31 17.37 1.98
N SER A 59 -35.31 18.67 2.28
CA SER A 59 -34.09 19.49 2.27
C SER A 59 -33.08 19.04 3.32
N LEU A 60 -33.54 18.72 4.53
CA LEU A 60 -32.69 18.14 5.58
C LEU A 60 -32.16 16.76 5.19
N ALA A 61 -33.01 15.87 4.68
CA ALA A 61 -32.59 14.53 4.27
C ALA A 61 -31.53 14.58 3.15
N LEU A 62 -31.73 15.42 2.14
CA LEU A 62 -30.79 15.60 1.04
C LEU A 62 -29.47 16.23 1.51
N SER A 63 -29.53 17.31 2.30
CA SER A 63 -28.31 17.99 2.79
C SER A 63 -27.47 17.08 3.70
N LEU A 64 -28.09 16.37 4.63
CA LEU A 64 -27.38 15.41 5.49
C LEU A 64 -26.80 14.25 4.69
N SER A 65 -27.58 13.61 3.82
CA SER A 65 -27.09 12.47 3.03
C SER A 65 -25.93 12.87 2.10
N GLN A 66 -26.02 14.04 1.46
CA GLN A 66 -24.96 14.57 0.61
C GLN A 66 -23.70 14.91 1.43
N SER A 67 -23.85 15.60 2.57
CA SER A 67 -22.71 15.97 3.41
C SER A 67 -21.99 14.74 3.97
N LEU A 68 -22.74 13.73 4.43
CA LEU A 68 -22.19 12.52 5.00
C LEU A 68 -21.50 11.66 3.94
N SER A 69 -22.11 11.48 2.76
CA SER A 69 -21.52 10.71 1.66
C SER A 69 -20.23 11.35 1.13
N LEU A 70 -20.21 12.67 0.96
CA LEU A 70 -19.00 13.42 0.58
C LEU A 70 -17.92 13.29 1.64
N SER A 71 -18.25 13.52 2.91
CA SER A 71 -17.25 13.44 3.99
C SER A 71 -16.64 12.03 4.12
N LEU A 72 -17.46 10.98 4.04
CA LEU A 72 -16.99 9.60 4.09
C LEU A 72 -16.15 9.26 2.87
N SER A 73 -16.64 9.53 1.66
CA SER A 73 -15.93 9.19 0.42
C SER A 73 -14.57 9.86 0.34
N LEU A 74 -14.48 11.13 0.76
CA LEU A 74 -13.25 11.90 0.71
C LEU A 74 -12.30 11.48 1.84
N CYS A 75 -12.79 11.29 3.07
CA CYS A 75 -11.94 10.85 4.19
C CYS A 75 -11.44 9.40 4.04
N LEU A 76 -12.29 8.46 3.63
CA LEU A 76 -11.85 7.08 3.40
C LEU A 76 -11.05 6.99 2.12
N GLY A 77 -11.50 7.61 1.04
CA GLY A 77 -10.85 7.58 -0.27
C GLY A 77 -9.42 8.10 -0.21
N LEU A 78 -9.21 9.28 0.39
CA LEU A 78 -7.86 9.85 0.54
C LEU A 78 -6.98 9.03 1.48
N ARG A 79 -7.53 8.53 2.59
CA ARG A 79 -6.75 7.69 3.52
C ARG A 79 -6.32 6.38 2.86
N LEU A 80 -7.24 5.69 2.19
CA LEU A 80 -6.94 4.48 1.43
C LEU A 80 -5.94 4.76 0.31
N SER A 81 -6.14 5.83 -0.48
CA SER A 81 -5.23 6.16 -1.58
C SER A 81 -3.83 6.45 -1.07
N LEU A 82 -3.68 7.23 0.01
CA LEU A 82 -2.36 7.51 0.60
C LEU A 82 -1.71 6.24 1.17
N CYS A 83 -2.48 5.39 1.84
CA CYS A 83 -1.96 4.14 2.37
C CYS A 83 -1.46 3.21 1.24
N LEU A 84 -2.27 3.04 0.20
CA LEU A 84 -1.96 2.14 -0.91
C LEU A 84 -0.85 2.68 -1.82
N SER A 85 -0.83 3.99 -2.08
CA SER A 85 0.12 4.59 -3.03
C SER A 85 1.44 5.00 -2.41
N VAL A 86 1.48 5.33 -1.12
CA VAL A 86 2.68 5.84 -0.46
C VAL A 86 3.18 4.90 0.62
N SER A 87 2.38 4.63 1.65
CA SER A 87 2.92 3.93 2.83
C SER A 87 3.30 2.48 2.54
N ILE A 88 2.43 1.70 1.90
CA ILE A 88 2.71 0.30 1.55
C ILE A 88 3.97 0.16 0.67
N PRO A 89 4.10 0.86 -0.48
CA PRO A 89 5.28 0.70 -1.33
C PRO A 89 6.57 1.20 -0.66
N VAL A 90 6.51 2.26 0.15
CA VAL A 90 7.69 2.73 0.91
C VAL A 90 8.12 1.69 1.96
N CYS A 91 7.18 1.12 2.72
CA CYS A 91 7.49 0.08 3.70
C CYS A 91 8.07 -1.18 3.04
N LEU A 92 7.47 -1.62 1.92
CA LEU A 92 7.92 -2.80 1.18
C LEU A 92 9.31 -2.58 0.57
N SER A 93 9.54 -1.42 -0.06
CA SER A 93 10.84 -1.10 -0.66
C SER A 93 11.95 -1.02 0.40
N PHE A 94 11.67 -0.43 1.57
CA PHE A 94 12.63 -0.40 2.68
C PHE A 94 12.92 -1.80 3.23
N SER A 95 11.90 -2.63 3.45
CA SER A 95 12.06 -4.00 3.94
C SER A 95 12.84 -4.88 2.95
N LEU A 96 12.54 -4.77 1.65
CA LEU A 96 13.30 -5.46 0.61
C LEU A 96 14.75 -4.98 0.55
N ALA A 97 14.99 -3.66 0.58
CA ALA A 97 16.34 -3.12 0.54
C ALA A 97 17.17 -3.60 1.73
N LEU A 98 16.60 -3.61 2.93
CA LEU A 98 17.27 -4.09 4.14
C LEU A 98 17.55 -5.60 4.09
N SER A 99 16.58 -6.42 3.67
CA SER A 99 16.79 -7.88 3.55
C SER A 99 17.82 -8.25 2.48
N VAL A 100 17.82 -7.56 1.34
CA VAL A 100 18.80 -7.77 0.27
C VAL A 100 20.20 -7.32 0.72
N THR A 101 20.33 -6.16 1.36
CA THR A 101 21.64 -5.70 1.86
C THR A 101 22.19 -6.61 2.94
N LEU A 102 21.38 -7.04 3.91
CA LEU A 102 21.82 -7.99 4.94
C LEU A 102 22.22 -9.35 4.36
N SER A 103 21.43 -9.90 3.43
CA SER A 103 21.78 -11.17 2.78
C SER A 103 23.07 -11.07 1.97
N GLN A 104 23.26 -10.01 1.19
CA GLN A 104 24.49 -9.82 0.40
C GLN A 104 25.73 -9.57 1.25
N THR A 105 25.60 -8.78 2.33
CA THR A 105 26.75 -8.41 3.19
C THR A 105 27.17 -9.50 4.16
N LEU A 106 26.23 -10.34 4.62
CA LEU A 106 26.53 -11.35 5.64
C LEU A 106 26.51 -12.78 5.09
N SER A 107 25.43 -13.18 4.43
CA SER A 107 25.23 -14.61 4.07
C SER A 107 26.14 -15.08 2.94
N VAL A 108 26.36 -14.25 1.93
CA VAL A 108 27.23 -14.58 0.79
C VAL A 108 28.70 -14.72 1.21
N PRO A 109 29.34 -13.74 1.89
CA PRO A 109 30.74 -13.91 2.28
C PRO A 109 30.94 -15.04 3.30
N LEU A 110 30.00 -15.26 4.24
CA LEU A 110 30.11 -16.41 5.15
C LEU A 110 30.02 -17.74 4.40
N SER A 111 29.05 -17.92 3.50
CA SER A 111 28.90 -19.18 2.76
C SER A 111 30.09 -19.46 1.83
N VAL A 112 30.63 -18.42 1.18
CA VAL A 112 31.84 -18.53 0.36
C VAL A 112 33.05 -18.88 1.23
N SER A 113 33.27 -18.17 2.35
CA SER A 113 34.40 -18.46 3.24
C SER A 113 34.37 -19.89 3.81
N LEU A 114 33.17 -20.37 4.19
CA LEU A 114 32.99 -21.71 4.74
C LEU A 114 33.19 -22.79 3.68
N SER A 115 32.64 -22.60 2.47
CA SER A 115 32.82 -23.55 1.36
C SER A 115 34.29 -23.65 0.93
N VAL A 116 35.00 -22.52 0.86
CA VAL A 116 36.44 -22.50 0.57
C VAL A 116 37.21 -23.22 1.68
N SER A 117 36.92 -22.92 2.95
CA SER A 117 37.60 -23.59 4.08
C SER A 117 37.37 -25.10 4.07
N LEU A 118 36.14 -25.55 3.86
CA LEU A 118 35.81 -26.98 3.78
C LEU A 118 36.50 -27.65 2.59
N TYR A 119 36.51 -27.00 1.42
CA TYR A 119 37.22 -27.50 0.25
C TYR A 119 38.72 -27.67 0.52
N ILE A 120 39.36 -26.67 1.16
CA ILE A 120 40.77 -26.74 1.55
C ILE A 120 41.01 -27.91 2.51
N THR A 121 40.17 -28.09 3.53
CA THR A 121 40.32 -29.21 4.48
C THR A 121 40.10 -30.57 3.84
N HIS A 122 39.21 -30.65 2.84
CA HIS A 122 38.98 -31.88 2.12
C HIS A 122 40.16 -32.23 1.20
N VAL A 123 40.67 -31.25 0.45
CA VAL A 123 41.87 -31.42 -0.38
C VAL A 123 43.07 -31.76 0.49
N SER A 124 43.33 -31.04 1.59
CA SER A 124 44.47 -31.33 2.48
C SER A 124 44.39 -32.76 3.05
N ARG A 125 43.19 -33.24 3.39
CA ARG A 125 42.97 -34.64 3.77
C ARG A 125 43.28 -35.61 2.64
N GLN A 126 42.80 -35.37 1.43
CA GLN A 126 43.10 -36.23 0.27
C GLN A 126 44.61 -36.31 0.00
N VAL A 127 45.32 -35.19 0.08
CA VAL A 127 46.77 -35.17 -0.16
C VAL A 127 47.54 -35.78 1.00
N SER A 128 47.08 -35.64 2.25
CA SER A 128 47.69 -36.36 3.37
C SER A 128 47.58 -37.88 3.20
N LYS A 129 46.44 -38.38 2.71
CA LYS A 129 46.24 -39.81 2.41
C LYS A 129 47.09 -40.27 1.24
N LEU A 130 47.09 -39.51 0.15
CA LEU A 130 47.92 -39.79 -1.02
C LEU A 130 49.41 -39.77 -0.67
N GLY A 131 49.81 -38.85 0.21
CA GLY A 131 51.18 -38.71 0.68
C GLY A 131 51.64 -39.79 1.67
N PHE A 132 50.71 -40.52 2.28
CA PHE A 132 51.00 -41.74 3.00
C PHE A 132 51.05 -42.97 2.08
N ALA A 133 50.32 -42.94 0.95
CA ALA A 133 50.23 -44.06 0.01
C ALA A 133 51.38 -44.11 -1.03
N LEU A 134 51.87 -42.95 -1.50
CA LEU A 134 53.03 -42.85 -2.38
C LEU A 134 54.30 -42.75 -1.52
N GLY A 135 55.01 -43.86 -1.36
CA GLY A 135 56.13 -44.06 -0.42
C GLY A 135 57.39 -43.19 -0.57
N ASN A 136 57.37 -42.03 -1.24
CA ASN A 136 58.52 -41.13 -1.33
C ASN A 136 58.20 -39.73 -0.76
N LYS A 137 58.78 -39.42 0.41
CA LYS A 137 58.64 -38.13 1.14
C LYS A 137 58.98 -36.89 0.30
N VAL A 138 59.79 -37.03 -0.75
CA VAL A 138 60.22 -35.92 -1.61
C VAL A 138 59.15 -35.57 -2.64
N GLU A 139 58.53 -36.56 -3.28
CA GLU A 139 57.55 -36.37 -4.34
C GLU A 139 56.24 -35.77 -3.80
N ASN A 140 55.83 -36.22 -2.61
CA ASN A 140 54.65 -35.68 -1.92
C ASN A 140 54.80 -34.20 -1.50
N ARG A 141 56.03 -33.74 -1.24
CA ARG A 141 56.27 -32.30 -0.99
C ARG A 141 56.04 -31.47 -2.24
N VAL A 142 56.45 -31.99 -3.40
CA VAL A 142 56.26 -31.30 -4.68
C VAL A 142 54.77 -31.26 -5.04
N VAL A 143 54.05 -32.37 -4.86
CA VAL A 143 52.60 -32.43 -5.11
C VAL A 143 51.82 -31.49 -4.18
N MET A 144 52.15 -31.45 -2.89
CA MET A 144 51.56 -30.49 -1.94
C MET A 144 51.83 -29.04 -2.35
N MET A 145 53.02 -28.74 -2.88
CA MET A 145 53.38 -27.40 -3.34
C MET A 145 52.55 -26.97 -4.55
N ILE A 146 52.40 -27.85 -5.54
CA ILE A 146 51.56 -27.58 -6.71
C ILE A 146 50.11 -27.34 -6.28
N LEU A 147 49.58 -28.15 -5.36
CA LEU A 147 48.20 -27.98 -4.87
C LEU A 147 48.00 -26.69 -4.08
N LEU A 148 48.94 -26.30 -3.23
CA LEU A 148 48.88 -25.02 -2.51
C LEU A 148 48.94 -23.82 -3.47
N VAL A 149 49.72 -23.92 -4.56
CA VAL A 149 49.75 -22.90 -5.62
C VAL A 149 48.38 -22.79 -6.31
N ILE A 150 47.77 -23.92 -6.69
CA ILE A 150 46.43 -23.92 -7.33
C ILE A 150 45.37 -23.33 -6.40
N ILE A 151 45.38 -23.70 -5.12
CA ILE A 151 44.43 -23.18 -4.12
C ILE A 151 44.61 -21.67 -3.94
N ALA A 152 45.85 -21.20 -3.76
CA ALA A 152 46.14 -19.77 -3.60
C ALA A 152 45.72 -18.97 -4.85
N PHE A 153 45.94 -19.53 -6.04
CA PHE A 153 45.48 -18.96 -7.30
C PHE A 153 43.95 -18.85 -7.35
N LEU A 154 43.23 -19.92 -7.02
CA LEU A 154 41.75 -19.90 -7.03
C LEU A 154 41.21 -18.87 -6.04
N ILE A 155 41.74 -18.80 -4.81
CA ILE A 155 41.30 -17.81 -3.80
C ILE A 155 41.52 -16.37 -4.30
N ALA A 156 42.68 -16.10 -4.92
CA ALA A 156 43.00 -14.78 -5.46
C ALA A 156 42.04 -14.34 -6.58
N TRP A 157 41.61 -15.29 -7.41
CA TRP A 157 40.76 -15.04 -8.58
C TRP A 157 39.25 -15.09 -8.28
N THR A 158 38.84 -15.73 -7.18
CA THR A 158 37.42 -15.87 -6.78
C THR A 158 36.69 -14.53 -6.66
N PRO A 159 37.19 -13.49 -5.95
CA PRO A 159 36.48 -12.22 -5.84
C PRO A 159 36.35 -11.51 -7.20
N TYR A 160 37.33 -11.66 -8.09
CA TYR A 160 37.28 -11.10 -9.44
C TYR A 160 36.20 -11.78 -10.30
N ALA A 161 36.18 -13.12 -10.32
CA ALA A 161 35.17 -13.89 -11.04
C ALA A 161 33.75 -13.59 -10.53
N LEU A 162 33.58 -13.47 -9.21
CA LEU A 162 32.30 -13.16 -8.58
C LEU A 162 31.82 -11.75 -8.97
N CYS A 163 32.70 -10.73 -8.94
CA CYS A 163 32.36 -9.39 -9.42
C CYS A 163 31.98 -9.38 -10.90
N GLY A 164 32.66 -10.17 -11.74
CA GLY A 164 32.30 -10.31 -13.15
C GLY A 164 30.88 -10.87 -13.34
N ILE A 165 30.53 -11.93 -12.61
CA ILE A 165 29.18 -12.51 -12.65
C ILE A 165 28.12 -11.52 -12.16
N ILE A 166 28.40 -10.78 -11.08
CA ILE A 166 27.46 -9.76 -10.53
C ILE A 166 27.16 -8.67 -11.56
N VAL A 167 28.18 -8.17 -12.28
CA VAL A 167 27.99 -7.14 -13.32
C VAL A 167 27.13 -7.65 -14.47
N VAL A 168 27.29 -8.92 -14.85
CA VAL A 168 26.48 -9.55 -15.92
C VAL A 168 25.02 -9.74 -15.49
N ILE A 169 24.78 -10.18 -14.25
CA ILE A 169 23.42 -10.41 -13.73
C ILE A 169 22.69 -9.09 -13.45
N TYR A 170 23.40 -8.06 -12.97
CA TYR A 170 22.83 -6.77 -12.59
C TYR A 170 23.47 -5.61 -13.39
N PRO A 171 23.08 -5.41 -14.66
CA PRO A 171 23.72 -4.41 -15.54
C PRO A 171 23.50 -2.95 -15.10
N ARG A 172 22.60 -2.70 -14.14
CA ARG A 172 22.29 -1.36 -13.59
C ARG A 172 23.04 -1.05 -12.30
N ILE A 173 23.82 -1.99 -11.75
CA ILE A 173 24.58 -1.77 -10.51
C ILE A 173 25.69 -0.74 -10.76
N LYS A 174 25.63 0.40 -10.06
CA LYS A 174 26.71 1.39 -10.04
C LYS A 174 27.71 1.00 -8.96
N ILE A 175 28.75 0.27 -9.35
CA ILE A 175 29.85 -0.08 -8.43
C ILE A 175 30.73 1.15 -8.26
N ASN A 176 31.02 1.51 -7.01
CA ASN A 176 31.96 2.58 -6.70
C ASN A 176 33.34 2.23 -7.31
N PRO A 177 34.02 3.13 -8.05
CA PRO A 177 35.24 2.79 -8.79
C PRO A 177 36.33 2.20 -7.89
N LEU A 178 36.45 2.68 -6.64
CA LEU A 178 37.36 2.11 -5.64
C LEU A 178 37.03 0.65 -5.31
N ALA A 179 35.75 0.33 -5.09
CA ALA A 179 35.32 -1.03 -4.78
C ALA A 179 35.55 -2.00 -5.96
N ALA A 180 35.43 -1.52 -7.20
CA ALA A 180 35.73 -2.30 -8.40
C ALA A 180 37.23 -2.62 -8.55
N THR A 181 38.12 -1.79 -7.99
CA THR A 181 39.57 -2.05 -8.05
C THR A 181 40.06 -3.11 -7.08
N VAL A 182 39.39 -3.32 -5.94
CA VAL A 182 39.82 -4.28 -4.91
C VAL A 182 39.96 -5.71 -5.45
N PRO A 183 38.97 -6.29 -6.17
CA PRO A 183 39.11 -7.62 -6.78
C PRO A 183 40.25 -7.70 -7.82
N ILE A 184 40.49 -6.61 -8.56
CA ILE A 184 41.55 -6.54 -9.57
C ILE A 184 42.93 -6.62 -8.92
N TYR A 185 43.16 -5.86 -7.84
CA TYR A 185 44.43 -5.91 -7.11
C TYR A 185 44.67 -7.27 -6.46
N MET A 186 43.61 -7.92 -5.98
CA MET A 186 43.69 -9.25 -5.36
C MET A 186 44.01 -10.36 -6.39
N ALA A 187 43.47 -10.26 -7.60
CA ALA A 187 43.85 -11.14 -8.71
C ALA A 187 45.31 -10.87 -9.13
N LYS A 188 45.73 -9.61 -9.23
CA LYS A 188 47.12 -9.25 -9.58
C LYS A 188 48.15 -9.69 -8.54
N SER A 189 47.79 -9.74 -7.25
CA SER A 189 48.69 -10.25 -6.21
C SER A 189 48.93 -11.76 -6.28
N SER A 190 48.20 -12.52 -7.11
CA SER A 190 48.40 -13.97 -7.25
C SER A 190 49.82 -14.35 -7.69
N GLY A 191 50.50 -13.46 -8.42
CA GLY A 191 51.90 -13.65 -8.82
C GLY A 191 52.90 -13.69 -7.66
N VAL A 192 52.54 -13.10 -6.50
CA VAL A 192 53.41 -13.07 -5.31
C VAL A 192 53.30 -14.38 -4.51
N TYR A 193 52.15 -15.06 -4.57
CA TYR A 193 51.94 -16.32 -3.83
C TYR A 193 52.85 -17.44 -4.33
N ASN A 194 53.16 -17.47 -5.62
CA ASN A 194 54.03 -18.49 -6.20
C ASN A 194 55.43 -18.48 -5.53
N PRO A 195 56.25 -17.41 -5.61
CA PRO A 195 57.55 -17.34 -4.94
C PRO A 195 57.46 -17.60 -3.42
N LEU A 196 56.42 -17.10 -2.76
CA LEU A 196 56.25 -17.20 -1.32
C LEU A 196 56.00 -18.65 -0.86
N ILE A 197 55.18 -19.40 -1.61
CA ILE A 197 54.95 -20.84 -1.37
C ILE A 197 56.23 -21.64 -1.64
N TYR A 198 56.96 -21.33 -2.72
CA TYR A 198 58.26 -21.96 -3.01
C TYR A 198 59.30 -21.70 -1.90
N PHE A 199 59.35 -20.48 -1.36
CA PHE A 199 60.26 -20.10 -0.29
C PHE A 199 59.96 -20.84 1.02
N ILE A 200 58.70 -20.87 1.45
CA ILE A 200 58.29 -21.55 2.70
C ILE A 200 58.51 -23.07 2.62
N MET A 201 58.29 -23.68 1.46
CA MET A 201 58.40 -25.14 1.31
C MET A 201 59.84 -25.63 1.18
N ASN A 202 60.76 -24.77 0.72
CA ASN A 202 62.15 -25.15 0.50
C ASN A 202 63.00 -24.95 1.75
N LYS A 203 63.00 -25.97 2.63
CA LYS A 203 63.84 -26.00 3.84
C LYS A 203 65.34 -25.78 3.56
N GLN A 204 65.84 -25.99 2.34
CA GLN A 204 67.28 -25.83 2.06
C GLN A 204 67.75 -24.39 1.90
N VAL A 205 66.85 -23.41 1.73
CA VAL A 205 67.22 -21.98 1.60
C VAL A 205 67.20 -21.28 2.95
N MET A 206 66.42 -21.78 3.91
CA MET A 206 66.25 -21.20 5.25
C MET A 206 67.44 -21.45 6.20
N TYR A 207 68.36 -22.37 5.87
CA TYR A 207 69.57 -22.63 6.66
C TYR A 207 70.84 -21.96 6.10
N THR A 208 70.73 -21.23 4.99
CA THR A 208 71.86 -20.65 4.26
C THR A 208 71.86 -19.13 4.24
N VAL A 209 70.91 -18.50 4.95
CA VAL A 209 70.86 -17.07 5.28
C VAL A 209 70.95 -16.94 6.79
#